data_AF-A0A5C6YV38-F1
#
_entry.id   AF-A0A5C6YV38-F1
#
_cell.length_a   1.000
_cell.length_b   1.000
_cell.length_c   1.000
_cell.angle_alpha   90.00
_cell.angle_beta   90.00
_cell.angle_gamma   90.00
#
_symmetry.space_group_name_H-M   'P 1'
#
loop_
_entity.id
_entity.type
_entity.pdbx_description
1 polymer ?
#
loop_
_entity_poly.entity_id
_entity_poly.type
_entity_poly.pdbx_seq_one_letter_code
_entity_poly.pdbx_strand_id
1 'polypeptide(L)'
;MKKIFLLFVITTLFFSCSKDADDTPSELQDFTVILNVDPNYRFSQYHIGTHAFLSDENGTILDSGELIMGETTTLSFSGNPSMYYDLSYMRYDNVIPLNFETYSLVTYTNIEQGTYNLGPSPVLENTDDEIYIYLTNTGYPCEVVVSPAGRGTFGPENGGYYNWQANLEGSPTSDFYMAFKSPNDPLNRYLWLEDVAEGSVFNIDYNTLPEIQNVVNTQIPSNDYSYFSVAGLKNDDVNNIHHTIALGNFAGGNSSLSTSAPSNVFDTYLFNVYFSNGNTGYSKQLLTTTIPELINTPVLDFTVNNPSAQNFNMSITGEATIYGVTYRGGNTDESVLVSHSIYGKVAPEVSFSKENLRKNIQQSYPDIVGFETLPLGSVSLTYNSLLNSYEEVLNYYIARKQYKISEINGFLDIISKQFD
;
A
#
# COMPACT_ATOMS: atom_id res chain seq x y z
N MET A 1 -29.45 59.59 -74.84
CA MET A 1 -28.32 58.71 -74.43
C MET A 1 -28.36 58.63 -72.92
N LYS A 2 -28.79 57.49 -72.32
CA LYS A 2 -27.91 56.48 -71.69
C LYS A 2 -26.74 57.13 -70.92
N LYS A 3 -26.49 56.89 -69.63
CA LYS A 3 -26.88 55.85 -68.66
C LYS A 3 -26.27 56.31 -67.30
N ILE A 4 -26.99 56.25 -66.17
CA ILE A 4 -26.93 55.17 -65.14
C ILE A 4 -25.62 55.26 -64.32
N PHE A 5 -25.55 55.21 -62.98
CA PHE A 5 -26.40 54.61 -61.95
C PHE A 5 -25.84 55.00 -60.55
N LEU A 6 -26.69 55.30 -59.55
CA LEU A 6 -27.11 54.44 -58.41
C LEU A 6 -26.13 54.42 -57.22
N LEU A 7 -26.54 54.36 -55.93
CA LEU A 7 -27.86 54.33 -55.28
C LEU A 7 -27.62 54.47 -53.76
N PHE A 8 -28.56 55.18 -53.09
CA PHE A 8 -29.20 54.90 -51.78
C PHE A 8 -28.32 54.74 -50.53
N VAL A 9 -28.38 55.61 -49.49
CA VAL A 9 -29.53 56.24 -48.77
C VAL A 9 -30.41 55.16 -48.10
N ILE A 10 -30.61 55.06 -46.78
CA ILE A 10 -31.50 55.82 -45.87
C ILE A 10 -31.38 55.07 -44.52
N THR A 11 -30.82 55.66 -43.45
CA THR A 11 -31.49 56.11 -42.19
C THR A 11 -32.61 55.17 -41.69
N THR A 12 -32.68 54.73 -40.42
CA THR A 12 -33.13 55.51 -39.26
C THR A 12 -33.07 54.67 -37.97
N LEU A 13 -32.82 55.38 -36.87
CA LEU A 13 -32.93 55.06 -35.43
C LEU A 13 -34.12 54.18 -35.01
N PHE A 14 -33.93 53.35 -33.97
CA PHE A 14 -34.84 53.20 -32.81
C PHE A 14 -34.11 52.59 -31.60
N PHE A 15 -34.39 53.12 -30.40
CA PHE A 15 -33.98 52.58 -29.09
C PHE A 15 -34.68 51.24 -28.77
N SER A 16 -34.00 50.34 -28.06
CA SER A 16 -34.63 49.37 -27.16
C SER A 16 -33.62 48.89 -26.11
N CYS A 17 -33.93 49.09 -24.83
CA CYS A 17 -33.38 48.26 -23.76
C CYS A 17 -33.89 46.82 -23.95
N SER A 18 -33.01 45.83 -23.90
CA SER A 18 -33.41 44.50 -23.41
C SER A 18 -32.66 44.24 -22.10
N LYS A 19 -33.46 43.86 -21.11
CA LYS A 19 -33.05 43.26 -19.86
C LYS A 19 -33.13 41.76 -20.14
N ASP A 20 -31.99 41.17 -20.50
CA ASP A 20 -31.78 39.73 -20.62
C ASP A 20 -30.48 39.47 -19.86
N ALA A 21 -30.27 38.45 -19.05
CA ALA A 21 -31.10 37.52 -18.31
C ALA A 21 -30.06 36.88 -17.36
N ASP A 22 -30.35 36.77 -16.07
CA ASP A 22 -29.67 35.88 -15.13
C ASP A 22 -28.13 35.89 -15.10
N ASP A 23 -27.53 37.00 -14.62
CA ASP A 23 -26.33 36.89 -13.78
C ASP A 23 -26.74 36.33 -12.41
N THR A 24 -27.27 35.10 -12.37
CA THR A 24 -26.95 34.24 -11.24
C THR A 24 -25.47 33.96 -11.40
N PRO A 25 -24.59 34.29 -10.43
CA PRO A 25 -23.28 33.67 -10.41
C PRO A 25 -23.57 32.18 -10.50
N SER A 26 -23.04 31.48 -11.50
CA SER A 26 -23.07 30.03 -11.42
C SER A 26 -22.31 29.70 -10.14
N GLU A 27 -23.02 29.35 -9.06
CA GLU A 27 -22.43 28.91 -7.79
C GLU A 27 -21.65 27.60 -7.95
N LEU A 28 -21.55 27.10 -9.18
CA LEU A 28 -20.71 25.99 -9.57
C LEU A 28 -19.24 26.42 -9.51
N GLN A 29 -18.46 25.61 -8.81
CA GLN A 29 -17.03 25.71 -8.73
C GLN A 29 -16.41 24.52 -9.48
N ASP A 30 -15.31 24.77 -10.19
CA ASP A 30 -14.54 23.69 -10.80
C ASP A 30 -13.84 22.87 -9.72
N PHE A 31 -14.13 21.57 -9.71
CA PHE A 31 -13.44 20.57 -8.91
C PHE A 31 -12.53 19.77 -9.82
N THR A 32 -11.22 19.81 -9.57
CA THR A 32 -10.22 19.17 -10.43
C THR A 32 -9.32 18.23 -9.63
N VAL A 33 -9.16 17.03 -10.16
CA VAL A 33 -8.27 15.99 -9.64
C VAL A 33 -7.26 15.66 -10.72
N ILE A 34 -5.98 15.69 -10.36
CA ILE A 34 -4.87 15.35 -11.25
C ILE A 34 -4.22 14.07 -10.70
N LEU A 35 -4.17 13.02 -11.52
CA LEU A 35 -3.59 11.73 -11.18
C LEU A 35 -2.31 11.54 -11.98
N ASN A 36 -1.17 11.56 -11.31
CA ASN A 36 0.10 11.19 -11.93
C ASN A 36 0.32 9.70 -11.75
N VAL A 37 0.56 8.96 -12.83
CA VAL A 37 0.88 7.54 -12.75
C VAL A 37 2.39 7.38 -12.90
N ASP A 38 3.04 6.80 -11.88
CA ASP A 38 4.49 6.59 -11.90
C ASP A 38 4.89 5.67 -13.07
N PRO A 39 5.92 6.02 -13.85
CA PRO A 39 6.37 5.21 -14.98
C PRO A 39 6.87 3.82 -14.57
N ASN A 40 7.32 3.67 -13.33
CA ASN A 40 7.76 2.42 -12.74
C ASN A 40 6.64 1.67 -12.01
N TYR A 41 5.39 2.14 -12.08
CA TYR A 41 4.27 1.45 -11.47
C TYR A 41 4.09 0.06 -12.08
N ARG A 42 4.58 -0.95 -11.36
CA ARG A 42 4.44 -2.34 -11.77
C ARG A 42 3.05 -2.82 -11.44
N PHE A 43 2.15 -2.72 -12.41
CA PHE A 43 0.96 -3.56 -12.42
C PHE A 43 1.36 -5.05 -12.47
N SER A 44 0.41 -5.95 -12.21
CA SER A 44 0.69 -7.37 -12.39
C SER A 44 1.12 -7.66 -13.83
N GLN A 45 1.89 -8.72 -14.05
CA GLN A 45 2.23 -9.17 -15.42
C GLN A 45 1.01 -9.56 -16.27
N TYR A 46 -0.17 -9.64 -15.65
CA TYR A 46 -1.46 -9.98 -16.24
C TYR A 46 -2.33 -8.75 -16.48
N HIS A 47 -1.79 -7.55 -16.25
CA HIS A 47 -2.52 -6.31 -16.33
C HIS A 47 -3.03 -6.02 -17.74
N ILE A 48 -4.30 -5.62 -17.82
CA ILE A 48 -4.93 -5.22 -19.08
C ILE A 48 -5.19 -3.72 -19.12
N GLY A 49 -5.72 -3.14 -18.04
CA GLY A 49 -5.98 -1.71 -18.01
C GLY A 49 -6.44 -1.20 -16.66
N THR A 50 -6.25 0.10 -16.45
CA THR A 50 -6.71 0.82 -15.26
C THR A 50 -7.49 2.06 -15.67
N HIS A 51 -8.64 2.28 -15.04
CA HIS A 51 -9.51 3.42 -15.34
C HIS A 51 -9.93 4.11 -14.04
N ALA A 52 -9.88 5.43 -14.02
CA ALA A 52 -10.28 6.26 -12.89
C ALA A 52 -11.65 6.92 -13.12
N PHE A 53 -12.38 7.11 -12.04
CA PHE A 53 -13.72 7.68 -12.02
C PHE A 53 -13.83 8.72 -10.92
N LEU A 54 -14.37 9.89 -11.24
CA LEU A 54 -14.81 10.90 -10.29
C LEU A 54 -16.32 10.77 -10.13
N SER A 55 -16.81 10.57 -8.91
CA SER A 55 -18.25 10.42 -8.66
C SER A 55 -18.78 11.28 -7.52
N ASP A 56 -20.07 11.58 -7.55
CA ASP A 56 -20.76 12.21 -6.42
C ASP A 56 -21.10 11.22 -5.29
N GLU A 57 -21.66 11.73 -4.19
CA GLU A 57 -22.12 10.93 -3.04
C GLU A 57 -23.16 9.85 -3.40
N ASN A 58 -23.93 10.07 -4.49
CA ASN A 58 -24.96 9.15 -4.97
C ASN A 58 -24.40 8.08 -5.92
N GLY A 59 -23.10 8.11 -6.23
CA GLY A 59 -22.43 7.20 -7.14
C GLY A 59 -22.63 7.53 -8.63
N THR A 60 -23.05 8.75 -8.96
CA THR A 60 -23.10 9.24 -10.34
C THR A 60 -21.68 9.52 -10.82
N ILE A 61 -21.29 8.97 -11.96
CA ILE A 61 -19.99 9.26 -12.59
C ILE A 61 -20.07 10.64 -13.24
N LEU A 62 -19.20 11.54 -12.78
CA LEU A 62 -19.12 12.93 -13.24
C LEU A 62 -18.05 13.11 -14.32
N ASP A 63 -16.94 12.40 -14.16
CA ASP A 63 -15.85 12.33 -15.13
C ASP A 63 -15.09 11.01 -15.00
N SER A 64 -14.38 10.60 -16.04
CA SER A 64 -13.62 9.35 -16.06
C SER A 64 -12.49 9.38 -17.07
N GLY A 65 -11.39 8.68 -16.79
CA GLY A 65 -10.25 8.62 -17.69
C GLY A 65 -9.39 7.38 -17.47
N GLU A 66 -8.73 6.94 -18.55
CA GLU A 66 -7.75 5.86 -18.48
C GLU A 66 -6.49 6.32 -17.71
N LEU A 67 -5.88 5.41 -16.95
CA LEU A 67 -4.65 5.65 -16.21
C LEU A 67 -3.49 4.96 -16.92
N ILE A 68 -2.63 5.77 -17.55
CA ILE A 68 -1.50 5.30 -18.35
C ILE A 68 -0.19 5.58 -17.59
N MET A 69 0.69 4.58 -17.49
CA MET A 69 1.97 4.70 -16.79
C MET A 69 2.84 5.83 -17.36
N GLY A 70 3.42 6.65 -16.49
CA GLY A 70 4.25 7.78 -16.88
C GLY A 70 3.46 9.00 -17.37
N GLU A 71 2.13 8.92 -17.42
CA GLU A 71 1.26 10.00 -17.84
C GLU A 71 0.45 10.59 -16.69
N THR A 72 -0.17 11.73 -16.98
CA THR A 72 -1.07 12.43 -16.07
C THR A 72 -2.49 12.37 -16.61
N THR A 73 -3.42 11.91 -15.79
CA THR A 73 -4.86 11.92 -16.09
C THR A 73 -5.53 13.01 -15.26
N THR A 74 -6.29 13.90 -15.91
CA THR A 74 -7.06 14.96 -15.24
C THR A 74 -8.54 14.61 -15.28
N LEU A 75 -9.19 14.60 -14.11
CA LEU A 75 -10.63 14.46 -13.97
C LEU A 75 -11.19 15.78 -13.45
N SER A 76 -12.24 16.32 -14.08
CA SER A 76 -12.78 17.62 -13.74
C SER A 76 -14.29 17.68 -13.89
N PHE A 77 -14.94 18.39 -12.96
CA PHE A 77 -16.38 18.65 -13.01
C PHE A 77 -16.69 20.02 -12.41
N SER A 78 -17.60 20.77 -13.01
CA SER A 78 -18.11 22.03 -12.45
C SER A 78 -19.36 21.74 -11.62
N GLY A 79 -19.24 21.79 -10.30
CA GLY A 79 -20.26 21.33 -9.37
C GLY A 79 -20.46 22.24 -8.18
N ASN A 80 -21.46 21.94 -7.35
CA ASN A 80 -21.71 22.70 -6.13
C ASN A 80 -20.55 22.46 -5.12
N PRO A 81 -19.88 23.52 -4.62
CA PRO A 81 -18.74 23.40 -3.70
C PRO A 81 -19.08 22.76 -2.34
N SER A 82 -20.36 22.64 -1.99
CA SER A 82 -20.79 21.94 -0.77
C SER A 82 -20.91 20.42 -0.95
N MET A 83 -20.73 19.91 -2.17
CA MET A 83 -20.82 18.47 -2.45
C MET A 83 -19.50 17.78 -2.14
N TYR A 84 -19.61 16.52 -1.72
CA TYR A 84 -18.47 15.63 -1.57
C TYR A 84 -18.30 14.78 -2.82
N TYR A 85 -17.04 14.55 -3.19
CA TYR A 85 -16.67 13.78 -4.35
C TYR A 85 -15.80 12.59 -3.95
N ASP A 86 -16.00 11.48 -4.64
CA ASP A 86 -15.24 10.27 -4.45
C ASP A 86 -14.35 10.04 -5.67
N LEU A 87 -13.15 9.51 -5.41
CA LEU A 87 -12.24 9.04 -6.44
C LEU A 87 -12.19 7.53 -6.41
N SER A 88 -12.53 6.90 -7.53
CA SER A 88 -12.40 5.47 -7.70
C SER A 88 -11.43 5.14 -8.82
N TYR A 89 -10.74 4.00 -8.74
CA TYR A 89 -10.08 3.40 -9.91
C TYR A 89 -10.31 1.90 -9.96
N MET A 90 -10.61 1.41 -11.17
CA MET A 90 -10.77 0.00 -11.49
C MET A 90 -9.48 -0.50 -12.13
N ARG A 91 -8.88 -1.54 -11.54
CA ARG A 91 -7.82 -2.34 -12.17
C ARG A 91 -8.41 -3.63 -12.70
N TYR A 92 -8.08 -3.97 -13.94
CA TYR A 92 -8.42 -5.24 -14.58
C TYR A 92 -7.16 -6.02 -14.95
N ASP A 93 -7.09 -7.26 -14.48
CA ASP A 93 -6.05 -8.21 -14.87
C ASP A 93 -6.65 -9.50 -15.41
N ASN A 94 -6.03 -10.09 -16.43
CA ASN A 94 -6.41 -11.36 -17.03
C ASN A 94 -5.30 -12.41 -16.82
N VAL A 95 -5.53 -13.33 -15.89
CA VAL A 95 -4.54 -14.35 -15.47
C VAL A 95 -4.65 -15.57 -16.40
N ILE A 96 -4.11 -15.42 -17.61
CA ILE A 96 -4.18 -16.42 -18.69
C ILE A 96 -3.80 -17.86 -18.24
N PRO A 97 -2.72 -18.10 -17.44
CA PRO A 97 -2.33 -19.45 -17.06
C PRO A 97 -3.38 -20.19 -16.20
N LEU A 98 -4.22 -19.43 -15.49
CA LEU A 98 -5.26 -19.96 -14.61
C LEU A 98 -6.66 -19.70 -15.17
N ASN A 99 -6.75 -19.06 -16.34
CA ASN A 99 -7.97 -18.73 -17.07
C ASN A 99 -9.03 -18.05 -16.19
N PHE A 100 -8.61 -17.08 -15.36
CA PHE A 100 -9.53 -16.22 -14.63
C PHE A 100 -9.17 -14.75 -14.76
N GLU A 101 -10.18 -13.92 -14.60
CA GLU A 101 -10.11 -12.47 -14.63
C GLU A 101 -10.25 -11.90 -13.22
N THR A 102 -9.56 -10.79 -12.96
CA THR A 102 -9.69 -10.07 -11.69
C THR A 102 -10.00 -8.60 -11.92
N TYR A 103 -11.01 -8.11 -11.22
CA TYR A 103 -11.42 -6.73 -11.20
C TYR A 103 -11.28 -6.20 -9.77
N SER A 104 -10.49 -5.15 -9.59
CA SER A 104 -10.28 -4.51 -8.30
C SER A 104 -10.64 -3.04 -8.38
N LEU A 105 -11.79 -2.70 -7.81
CA LEU A 105 -12.21 -1.32 -7.62
C LEU A 105 -11.72 -0.83 -6.26
N VAL A 106 -11.02 0.30 -6.25
CA VAL A 106 -10.69 1.03 -5.02
C VAL A 106 -11.40 2.36 -5.07
N THR A 107 -12.06 2.75 -3.97
CA THR A 107 -12.75 4.02 -3.83
C THR A 107 -12.25 4.74 -2.58
N TYR A 108 -11.84 5.99 -2.74
CA TYR A 108 -11.55 6.92 -1.66
C TYR A 108 -12.71 7.92 -1.58
N THR A 109 -13.39 7.95 -0.44
CA THR A 109 -14.57 8.79 -0.26
C THR A 109 -14.19 10.20 0.16
N ASN A 110 -14.94 11.21 -0.30
CA ASN A 110 -14.75 12.59 0.15
C ASN A 110 -13.29 13.08 -0.02
N ILE A 111 -12.79 13.01 -1.26
CA ILE A 111 -11.48 13.52 -1.63
C ILE A 111 -11.49 15.04 -1.77
N GLU A 112 -10.32 15.66 -1.62
CA GLU A 112 -10.13 17.07 -1.95
C GLU A 112 -9.65 17.24 -3.40
N GLN A 113 -9.89 18.42 -3.98
CA GLN A 113 -9.28 18.79 -5.24
C GLN A 113 -7.75 18.86 -5.09
N GLY A 114 -7.01 18.46 -6.12
CA GLY A 114 -5.56 18.48 -6.07
C GLY A 114 -4.89 17.39 -6.90
N THR A 115 -3.60 17.17 -6.61
CA THR A 115 -2.77 16.21 -7.32
C THR A 115 -2.45 15.01 -6.44
N TYR A 116 -2.68 13.81 -6.98
CA TYR A 116 -2.34 12.54 -6.37
C TYR A 116 -1.40 11.74 -7.30
N ASN A 117 -0.58 10.83 -6.75
CA ASN A 117 0.46 10.09 -7.49
C ASN A 117 0.33 8.57 -7.31
N LEU A 118 -0.24 7.88 -8.29
CA LEU A 118 -0.37 6.43 -8.33
C LEU A 118 0.97 5.79 -8.77
N GLY A 119 1.75 5.23 -7.83
CA GLY A 119 3.06 4.66 -8.14
C GLY A 119 3.59 3.73 -7.07
N PRO A 120 4.64 2.92 -7.28
CA PRO A 120 5.26 2.20 -6.17
C PRO A 120 5.98 3.20 -5.26
N SER A 121 6.34 2.78 -4.04
CA SER A 121 7.49 3.42 -3.36
C SER A 121 8.66 3.51 -4.34
N PRO A 122 9.57 4.49 -4.20
CA PRO A 122 10.74 4.61 -5.08
C PRO A 122 11.40 3.24 -5.26
N VAL A 123 11.50 2.80 -6.51
CA VAL A 123 12.17 1.55 -6.87
C VAL A 123 13.64 1.75 -6.53
N LEU A 124 14.15 0.98 -5.56
CA LEU A 124 15.58 0.89 -5.35
C LEU A 124 16.17 0.17 -6.57
N GLU A 125 17.10 0.82 -7.25
CA GLU A 125 17.88 0.18 -8.29
C GLU A 125 18.75 -0.89 -7.63
N ASN A 126 18.79 -2.09 -8.23
CA ASN A 126 19.69 -3.14 -7.78
C ASN A 126 21.07 -2.92 -8.40
N THR A 127 22.11 -3.45 -7.78
CA THR A 127 23.45 -3.49 -8.35
C THR A 127 23.46 -4.21 -9.70
N ASP A 128 24.24 -3.74 -10.67
CA ASP A 128 24.32 -4.35 -12.01
C ASP A 128 25.09 -5.69 -11.97
N ASP A 129 26.11 -5.78 -11.11
CA ASP A 129 26.89 -7.01 -10.89
C ASP A 129 26.56 -7.70 -9.55
N GLU A 130 26.57 -9.03 -9.54
CA GLU A 130 26.37 -9.84 -8.33
C GLU A 130 27.57 -9.72 -7.38
N ILE A 131 27.30 -9.71 -6.07
CA ILE A 131 28.31 -9.93 -5.05
C ILE A 131 28.35 -11.40 -4.63
N TYR A 132 29.49 -11.86 -4.14
CA TYR A 132 29.71 -13.25 -3.74
C TYR A 132 30.25 -13.34 -2.30
N ILE A 133 29.61 -14.21 -1.51
CA ILE A 133 30.00 -14.53 -0.13
C ILE A 133 30.37 -16.01 -0.06
N TYR A 134 31.60 -16.29 0.34
CA TYR A 134 32.10 -17.63 0.61
C TYR A 134 32.41 -17.77 2.10
N LEU A 135 31.56 -18.49 2.82
CA LEU A 135 31.67 -18.70 4.26
C LEU A 135 32.16 -20.13 4.54
N THR A 136 33.28 -20.27 5.26
CA THR A 136 33.86 -21.57 5.63
C THR A 136 33.73 -21.85 7.13
N ASN A 137 33.88 -23.11 7.54
CA ASN A 137 33.82 -23.58 8.94
C ASN A 137 32.47 -23.32 9.62
N THR A 138 31.37 -23.38 8.88
CA THR A 138 30.02 -23.09 9.40
C THR A 138 29.46 -24.18 10.32
N GLY A 139 30.08 -25.36 10.35
CA GLY A 139 29.42 -26.60 10.77
C GLY A 139 28.37 -27.05 9.75
N TYR A 140 27.77 -28.22 9.98
CA TYR A 140 26.70 -28.76 9.14
C TYR A 140 25.66 -29.55 9.95
N PRO A 141 24.35 -29.30 9.77
CA PRO A 141 23.77 -28.23 8.95
C PRO A 141 23.90 -26.87 9.65
N CYS A 142 24.38 -25.86 8.93
CA CYS A 142 24.27 -24.46 9.35
C CYS A 142 22.94 -23.88 8.85
N GLU A 143 22.35 -22.99 9.63
CA GLU A 143 21.12 -22.29 9.31
C GLU A 143 21.43 -20.84 8.90
N VAL A 144 20.87 -20.37 7.79
CA VAL A 144 20.76 -18.93 7.50
C VAL A 144 19.50 -18.44 8.20
N VAL A 145 19.68 -17.61 9.22
CA VAL A 145 18.57 -17.05 10.01
C VAL A 145 17.89 -15.95 9.20
N VAL A 146 18.66 -15.05 8.60
CA VAL A 146 18.19 -14.01 7.68
C VAL A 146 19.26 -13.70 6.63
N SER A 147 18.81 -13.39 5.42
CA SER A 147 19.63 -12.91 4.32
C SER A 147 18.83 -11.98 3.41
N PRO A 148 19.48 -11.11 2.63
CA PRO A 148 18.86 -10.50 1.46
C PRO A 148 18.40 -11.58 0.48
N ALA A 149 17.52 -11.20 -0.45
CA ALA A 149 17.12 -12.08 -1.54
C ALA A 149 18.35 -12.50 -2.34
N GLY A 150 18.53 -13.81 -2.56
CA GLY A 150 19.72 -14.32 -3.23
C GLY A 150 19.73 -15.83 -3.35
N ARG A 151 20.82 -16.36 -3.87
CA ARG A 151 21.01 -17.81 -4.06
C ARG A 151 22.10 -18.30 -3.13
N GLY A 152 21.72 -19.17 -2.20
CA GLY A 152 22.63 -19.78 -1.23
C GLY A 152 22.79 -21.29 -1.47
N THR A 153 23.97 -21.84 -1.19
CA THR A 153 24.22 -23.29 -1.18
C THR A 153 25.06 -23.67 0.03
N PHE A 154 24.67 -24.75 0.71
CA PHE A 154 25.41 -25.34 1.81
C PHE A 154 26.07 -26.65 1.40
N GLY A 155 27.19 -26.98 2.04
CA GLY A 155 27.76 -28.32 1.97
C GLY A 155 28.51 -28.71 3.24
N PRO A 156 28.65 -30.03 3.52
CA PRO A 156 29.30 -30.53 4.73
C PRO A 156 30.84 -30.53 4.65
N GLU A 157 31.43 -30.29 3.48
CA GLU A 157 32.87 -30.41 3.24
C GLU A 157 33.70 -29.44 4.10
N ASN A 158 34.90 -29.87 4.51
CA ASN A 158 35.88 -29.04 5.24
C ASN A 158 35.33 -28.32 6.49
N GLY A 159 34.46 -28.99 7.26
CA GLY A 159 33.86 -28.39 8.46
C GLY A 159 32.60 -27.57 8.19
N GLY A 160 32.04 -27.65 6.98
CA GLY A 160 30.84 -26.95 6.56
C GLY A 160 31.15 -25.64 5.83
N TYR A 161 30.36 -25.34 4.81
CA TYR A 161 30.42 -24.05 4.12
C TYR A 161 29.03 -23.53 3.72
N TYR A 162 28.98 -22.24 3.44
CA TYR A 162 27.86 -21.56 2.80
C TYR A 162 28.37 -20.60 1.72
N ASN A 163 27.88 -20.78 0.50
CA ASN A 163 28.19 -19.89 -0.63
C ASN A 163 26.92 -19.15 -1.02
N TRP A 164 26.98 -17.83 -1.12
CA TRP A 164 25.84 -17.00 -1.47
C TRP A 164 26.20 -15.95 -2.52
N GLN A 165 25.23 -15.65 -3.38
CA GLN A 165 25.34 -14.58 -4.37
C GLN A 165 24.01 -13.87 -4.56
N ALA A 166 24.07 -12.56 -4.80
CA ALA A 166 22.93 -11.74 -5.20
C ALA A 166 23.37 -10.39 -5.80
N ASN A 167 22.46 -9.75 -6.52
CA ASN A 167 22.47 -8.31 -6.68
C ASN A 167 21.89 -7.67 -5.40
N LEU A 168 22.52 -6.62 -4.89
CA LEU A 168 22.03 -5.90 -3.72
C LEU A 168 21.08 -4.77 -4.12
N GLU A 169 20.19 -4.39 -3.21
CA GLU A 169 19.37 -3.18 -3.36
C GLU A 169 20.23 -1.95 -3.07
N GLY A 170 20.25 -0.96 -3.96
CA GLY A 170 21.13 0.21 -3.91
C GLY A 170 22.36 0.07 -4.81
N SER A 171 22.48 0.94 -5.80
CA SER A 171 23.64 1.04 -6.72
C SER A 171 24.31 2.42 -6.58
N PRO A 172 25.65 2.54 -6.73
CA PRO A 172 26.64 1.50 -7.06
C PRO A 172 27.23 0.79 -5.83
N THR A 173 26.84 1.21 -4.63
CA THR A 173 27.23 0.61 -3.36
C THR A 173 26.01 0.40 -2.49
N SER A 174 26.06 -0.67 -1.69
CA SER A 174 24.98 -1.04 -0.79
C SER A 174 25.53 -1.61 0.51
N ASP A 175 24.85 -1.32 1.61
CA ASP A 175 25.09 -1.99 2.88
C ASP A 175 24.29 -3.30 2.90
N PHE A 176 24.80 -4.34 3.56
CA PHE A 176 23.97 -5.53 3.80
C PHE A 176 24.31 -6.31 5.06
N TYR A 177 23.29 -7.05 5.52
CA TYR A 177 23.29 -7.81 6.74
C TYR A 177 22.88 -9.26 6.48
N MET A 178 23.59 -10.21 7.08
CA MET A 178 23.21 -11.63 7.12
C MET A 178 23.42 -12.18 8.52
N ALA A 179 22.58 -13.11 8.95
CA ALA A 179 22.78 -13.83 10.20
C ALA A 179 22.69 -15.34 10.02
N PHE A 180 23.49 -16.04 10.81
CA PHE A 180 23.73 -17.47 10.70
C PHE A 180 23.67 -18.13 12.07
N LYS A 181 23.38 -19.42 12.08
CA LYS A 181 23.47 -20.26 13.27
C LYS A 181 24.14 -21.59 12.93
N SER A 182 25.34 -21.79 13.48
CA SER A 182 26.02 -23.08 13.46
C SER A 182 25.31 -24.07 14.40
N PRO A 183 25.29 -25.38 14.08
CA PRO A 183 24.61 -26.39 14.91
C PRO A 183 25.23 -26.52 16.32
N ASN A 184 26.47 -26.08 16.50
CA ASN A 184 27.18 -26.16 17.77
C ASN A 184 27.19 -24.85 18.56
N ASP A 185 26.70 -23.76 17.97
CA ASP A 185 26.73 -22.44 18.61
C ASP A 185 25.48 -22.20 19.45
N PRO A 186 25.62 -21.67 20.68
CA PRO A 186 24.48 -21.29 21.51
C PRO A 186 23.80 -20.00 21.01
N LEU A 187 24.53 -19.15 20.28
CA LEU A 187 24.10 -17.84 19.81
C LEU A 187 24.26 -17.73 18.30
N ASN A 188 23.44 -16.87 17.69
CA ASN A 188 23.57 -16.53 16.28
C ASN A 188 24.82 -15.69 16.07
N ARG A 189 25.44 -15.80 14.90
CA ARG A 189 26.50 -14.90 14.43
C ARG A 189 26.00 -14.08 13.26
N TYR A 190 26.60 -12.92 13.03
CA TYR A 190 26.19 -12.04 11.93
C TYR A 190 27.37 -11.53 11.11
N LEU A 191 27.06 -11.20 9.86
CA LEU A 191 27.91 -10.47 8.94
C LEU A 191 27.24 -9.13 8.63
N TRP A 192 28.01 -8.05 8.78
CA TRP A 192 27.63 -6.70 8.40
C TRP A 192 28.73 -6.14 7.51
N LEU A 193 28.37 -5.66 6.33
CA LEU A 193 29.28 -5.04 5.38
C LEU A 193 28.68 -3.73 4.89
N GLU A 194 29.50 -2.68 4.88
CA GLU A 194 29.13 -1.32 4.50
C GLU A 194 29.75 -0.96 3.15
N ASP A 195 29.07 -0.11 2.38
CA ASP A 195 29.54 0.45 1.12
C ASP A 195 30.05 -0.62 0.14
N VAL A 196 29.35 -1.75 0.04
CA VAL A 196 29.79 -2.89 -0.76
C VAL A 196 29.62 -2.56 -2.23
N ALA A 197 30.74 -2.48 -2.94
CA ALA A 197 30.76 -2.28 -4.38
C ALA A 197 30.25 -3.53 -5.13
N GLU A 198 29.60 -3.31 -6.26
CA GLU A 198 29.15 -4.37 -7.17
C GLU A 198 30.31 -5.28 -7.60
N GLY A 199 30.05 -6.57 -7.81
CA GLY A 199 31.08 -7.54 -8.20
C GLY A 199 32.04 -7.96 -7.06
N SER A 200 31.84 -7.46 -5.83
CA SER A 200 32.71 -7.80 -4.70
C SER A 200 32.65 -9.29 -4.32
N VAL A 201 33.81 -9.83 -3.94
CA VAL A 201 33.95 -11.23 -3.50
C VAL A 201 34.55 -11.26 -2.11
N PHE A 202 33.86 -11.90 -1.17
CA PHE A 202 34.28 -12.01 0.21
C PHE A 202 34.49 -13.48 0.60
N ASN A 203 35.64 -13.76 1.22
CA ASN A 203 35.97 -15.07 1.77
C ASN A 203 36.08 -14.93 3.29
N ILE A 204 35.19 -15.59 4.02
CA ILE A 204 34.95 -15.35 5.44
C ILE A 204 35.02 -16.67 6.20
N ASP A 205 35.73 -16.68 7.33
CA ASP A 205 35.66 -17.78 8.29
C ASP A 205 34.52 -17.52 9.28
N TYR A 206 33.54 -18.42 9.35
CA TYR A 206 32.38 -18.32 10.25
C TYR A 206 32.79 -18.04 11.70
N ASN A 207 33.89 -18.64 12.18
CA ASN A 207 34.32 -18.49 13.57
C ASN A 207 34.85 -17.08 13.90
N THR A 208 35.11 -16.27 12.87
CA THR A 208 35.52 -14.87 13.04
C THR A 208 34.33 -13.91 13.13
N LEU A 209 33.12 -14.38 12.80
CA LEU A 209 31.93 -13.54 12.84
C LEU A 209 31.55 -13.21 14.29
N PRO A 210 31.13 -11.96 14.58
CA PRO A 210 30.64 -11.56 15.88
C PRO A 210 29.35 -12.30 16.26
N GLU A 211 29.21 -12.61 17.55
CA GLU A 211 28.00 -13.20 18.13
C GLU A 211 26.94 -12.13 18.44
N ILE A 212 25.68 -12.46 18.21
CA ILE A 212 24.53 -11.65 18.61
C ILE A 212 24.17 -11.99 20.06
N GLN A 213 24.62 -11.16 20.99
CA GLN A 213 24.38 -11.34 22.43
C GLN A 213 22.98 -10.88 22.86
N ASN A 214 22.39 -9.92 22.14
CA ASN A 214 21.10 -9.34 22.52
C ASN A 214 19.95 -10.11 21.87
N VAL A 215 19.17 -10.80 22.70
CA VAL A 215 17.94 -11.48 22.29
C VAL A 215 16.77 -10.83 23.01
N VAL A 216 15.90 -10.18 22.24
CA VAL A 216 14.68 -9.56 22.74
C VAL A 216 13.52 -10.51 22.52
N ASN A 217 12.73 -10.78 23.56
CA ASN A 217 11.52 -11.58 23.49
C ASN A 217 10.29 -10.68 23.59
N THR A 218 9.65 -10.41 22.47
CA THR A 218 8.43 -9.62 22.40
C THR A 218 7.23 -10.48 22.75
N GLN A 219 6.55 -10.17 23.85
CA GLN A 219 5.29 -10.82 24.20
C GLN A 219 4.15 -10.26 23.36
N ILE A 220 3.30 -11.14 22.84
CA ILE A 220 2.09 -10.76 22.09
C ILE A 220 0.86 -11.47 22.67
N PRO A 221 -0.35 -10.93 22.49
CA PRO A 221 -1.57 -11.56 23.00
C PRO A 221 -1.74 -12.97 22.42
N SER A 222 -2.45 -13.85 23.14
CA SER A 222 -2.78 -15.19 22.62
C SER A 222 -3.46 -15.07 21.25
N ASN A 223 -3.04 -15.91 20.32
CA ASN A 223 -3.48 -15.89 18.92
C ASN A 223 -3.52 -17.29 18.33
N ASP A 224 -4.33 -17.48 17.30
CA ASP A 224 -4.39 -18.69 16.49
C ASP A 224 -3.38 -18.66 15.33
N TYR A 225 -2.94 -17.45 14.98
CA TYR A 225 -1.93 -17.19 13.96
C TYR A 225 -1.15 -15.93 14.34
N SER A 226 0.16 -15.95 14.10
CA SER A 226 0.96 -14.73 14.13
C SER A 226 2.03 -14.71 13.05
N TYR A 227 2.33 -13.50 12.61
CA TYR A 227 3.43 -13.17 11.74
C TYR A 227 4.17 -11.98 12.33
N PHE A 228 5.49 -11.96 12.22
CA PHE A 228 6.24 -10.76 12.56
C PHE A 228 7.46 -10.62 11.65
N SER A 229 7.89 -9.38 11.48
CA SER A 229 9.17 -9.06 10.88
C SER A 229 9.82 -7.90 11.61
N VAL A 230 11.14 -7.93 11.71
CA VAL A 230 11.94 -6.83 12.23
C VAL A 230 12.97 -6.50 11.18
N ALA A 231 13.03 -5.24 10.76
CA ALA A 231 14.09 -4.73 9.92
C ALA A 231 14.90 -3.66 10.68
N GLY A 232 16.20 -3.62 10.43
CA GLY A 232 17.10 -2.57 10.91
C GLY A 232 17.36 -1.52 9.85
N LEU A 233 17.50 -0.28 10.29
CA LEU A 233 17.75 0.89 9.45
C LEU A 233 18.87 1.74 10.05
N LYS A 234 19.66 2.39 9.18
CA LYS A 234 20.64 3.41 9.57
C LYS A 234 20.11 4.80 9.21
N ASN A 235 20.34 5.77 10.09
CA ASN A 235 19.79 7.13 9.94
C ASN A 235 20.39 7.89 8.75
N ASP A 236 21.56 7.45 8.26
CA ASP A 236 22.30 8.07 7.16
C ASP A 236 22.32 7.20 5.89
N ASP A 237 21.49 6.14 5.83
CA ASP A 237 21.39 5.32 4.62
C ASP A 237 20.72 6.11 3.49
N VAL A 238 21.54 6.51 2.50
CA VAL A 238 21.13 7.28 1.32
C VAL A 238 20.11 6.55 0.45
N ASN A 239 20.05 5.22 0.54
CA ASN A 239 19.19 4.37 -0.25
C ASN A 239 17.96 3.88 0.54
N ASN A 240 17.82 4.23 1.83
CA ASN A 240 16.72 3.77 2.69
C ASN A 240 16.51 2.24 2.62
N ILE A 241 17.60 1.48 2.68
CA ILE A 241 17.59 0.02 2.62
C ILE A 241 17.14 -0.51 3.98
N HIS A 242 16.22 -1.48 3.95
CA HIS A 242 15.71 -2.12 5.15
C HIS A 242 16.37 -3.50 5.29
N HIS A 243 17.18 -3.68 6.33
CA HIS A 243 17.87 -4.95 6.54
C HIS A 243 17.01 -5.89 7.40
N THR A 244 16.53 -6.99 6.84
CA THR A 244 15.74 -7.96 7.61
C THR A 244 16.59 -8.59 8.71
N ILE A 245 16.15 -8.46 9.97
CA ILE A 245 16.81 -8.98 11.18
C ILE A 245 16.14 -10.26 11.66
N ALA A 246 14.80 -10.28 11.63
CA ALA A 246 14.01 -11.44 12.01
C ALA A 246 12.71 -11.48 11.21
N LEU A 247 12.22 -12.70 11.00
CA LEU A 247 10.95 -12.99 10.33
C LEU A 247 10.38 -14.27 10.94
N GLY A 248 9.09 -14.30 11.22
CA GLY A 248 8.41 -15.50 11.69
C GLY A 248 6.98 -15.57 11.20
N ASN A 249 6.53 -16.80 10.93
CA ASN A 249 5.16 -17.11 10.52
C ASN A 249 4.73 -18.37 11.27
N PHE A 250 3.74 -18.23 12.15
CA PHE A 250 3.32 -19.24 13.11
C PHE A 250 1.85 -19.58 12.89
N ALA A 251 1.60 -20.64 12.12
CA ALA A 251 0.25 -21.05 11.72
C ALA A 251 -0.64 -21.58 12.87
N GLY A 252 -0.06 -21.90 14.02
CA GLY A 252 -0.78 -22.26 15.26
C GLY A 252 -0.68 -21.18 16.34
N GLY A 253 -0.28 -19.97 15.94
CA GLY A 253 -0.03 -18.86 16.83
C GLY A 253 1.25 -18.98 17.65
N ASN A 254 1.56 -17.90 18.36
CA ASN A 254 2.72 -17.81 19.25
C ASN A 254 2.51 -16.67 20.26
N SER A 255 2.89 -16.83 21.52
CA SER A 255 2.77 -15.77 22.53
C SER A 255 4.08 -14.99 22.73
N SER A 256 5.20 -15.48 22.19
CA SER A 256 6.52 -14.86 22.37
C SER A 256 7.34 -14.92 21.08
N LEU A 257 7.71 -13.75 20.57
CA LEU A 257 8.50 -13.59 19.35
C LEU A 257 9.94 -13.26 19.75
N SER A 258 10.90 -14.08 19.30
CA SER A 258 12.31 -13.89 19.63
C SER A 258 13.03 -13.18 18.49
N THR A 259 13.73 -12.09 18.81
CA THR A 259 14.55 -11.33 17.86
C THR A 259 15.98 -11.23 18.37
N SER A 260 16.93 -11.76 17.60
CA SER A 260 18.36 -11.61 17.85
C SER A 260 18.88 -10.44 17.02
N ALA A 261 19.12 -9.29 17.64
CA ALA A 261 19.59 -8.09 16.94
C ALA A 261 21.01 -7.72 17.39
N PRO A 262 21.96 -7.51 16.45
CA PRO A 262 23.30 -7.06 16.82
C PRO A 262 23.27 -5.65 17.43
N SER A 263 24.11 -5.42 18.43
CA SER A 263 24.25 -4.10 19.04
C SER A 263 25.08 -3.18 18.14
N ASN A 264 24.69 -1.91 18.03
CA ASN A 264 25.42 -0.85 17.32
C ASN A 264 25.57 -1.03 15.79
N VAL A 265 24.72 -1.85 15.15
CA VAL A 265 24.67 -1.96 13.68
C VAL A 265 23.57 -1.09 13.09
N PHE A 266 22.40 -1.07 13.74
CA PHE A 266 21.22 -0.34 13.30
C PHE A 266 20.88 0.78 14.29
N ASP A 267 20.47 1.93 13.78
CA ASP A 267 20.05 3.08 14.58
C ASP A 267 18.58 2.98 14.98
N THR A 268 17.76 2.42 14.09
CA THR A 268 16.33 2.23 14.29
C THR A 268 15.86 0.87 13.76
N TYR A 269 14.68 0.47 14.22
CA TYR A 269 14.04 -0.79 13.89
C TYR A 269 12.61 -0.55 13.41
N LEU A 270 12.28 -1.10 12.24
CA LEU A 270 10.92 -1.25 11.79
C LEU A 270 10.39 -2.61 12.26
N PHE A 271 9.55 -2.58 13.30
CA PHE A 271 8.92 -3.76 13.87
C PHE A 271 7.50 -3.89 13.32
N ASN A 272 7.22 -4.99 12.62
CA ASN A 272 5.90 -5.34 12.14
C ASN A 272 5.42 -6.60 12.83
N VAL A 273 4.19 -6.60 13.29
CA VAL A 273 3.54 -7.78 13.84
C VAL A 273 2.10 -7.83 13.38
N TYR A 274 1.65 -9.03 13.03
CA TYR A 274 0.26 -9.36 12.80
C TYR A 274 -0.09 -10.56 13.66
N PHE A 275 -1.24 -10.54 14.32
CA PHE A 275 -1.77 -11.70 15.03
C PHE A 275 -3.29 -11.73 14.92
N SER A 276 -3.88 -12.92 14.88
CA SER A 276 -5.33 -13.07 14.71
C SER A 276 -5.93 -14.12 15.65
N ASN A 277 -7.21 -13.91 15.97
CA ASN A 277 -8.06 -14.85 16.70
C ASN A 277 -9.35 -15.03 15.90
N GLY A 278 -9.57 -16.26 15.40
CA GLY A 278 -10.61 -16.53 14.40
C GLY A 278 -10.53 -15.54 13.23
N ASN A 279 -11.65 -14.86 12.94
CA ASN A 279 -11.75 -13.94 11.81
C ASN A 279 -11.26 -12.51 12.11
N THR A 280 -10.73 -12.24 13.30
CA THR A 280 -10.26 -10.89 13.68
C THR A 280 -8.74 -10.86 13.70
N GLY A 281 -8.16 -9.98 12.89
CA GLY A 281 -6.73 -9.76 12.79
C GLY A 281 -6.32 -8.38 13.32
N TYR A 282 -5.19 -8.34 14.01
CA TYR A 282 -4.58 -7.14 14.56
C TYR A 282 -3.20 -7.00 13.93
N SER A 283 -2.86 -5.80 13.46
CA SER A 283 -1.53 -5.48 12.96
C SER A 283 -0.98 -4.26 13.68
N LYS A 284 0.32 -4.28 13.95
CA LYS A 284 1.05 -3.13 14.45
C LYS A 284 2.36 -2.97 13.69
N GLN A 285 2.58 -1.78 13.16
CA GLN A 285 3.86 -1.35 12.61
C GLN A 285 4.42 -0.24 13.50
N LEU A 286 5.67 -0.37 13.92
CA LEU A 286 6.37 0.52 14.83
C LEU A 286 7.74 0.85 14.25
N LEU A 287 8.07 2.15 14.19
CA LEU A 287 9.45 2.57 13.96
C LEU A 287 10.04 3.10 15.27
N THR A 288 11.08 2.46 15.76
CA THR A 288 11.57 2.64 17.14
C THR A 288 13.09 2.45 17.21
N THR A 289 13.74 3.05 18.21
CA THR A 289 15.18 2.83 18.49
C THR A 289 15.46 1.52 19.23
N THR A 290 14.42 0.84 19.72
CA THR A 290 14.54 -0.43 20.44
C THR A 290 13.42 -1.38 20.05
N ILE A 291 13.73 -2.66 19.88
CA ILE A 291 12.72 -3.71 19.65
C ILE A 291 11.81 -3.80 20.88
N PRO A 292 10.47 -3.74 20.71
CA PRO A 292 9.54 -3.75 21.83
C PRO A 292 9.53 -5.10 22.56
N GLU A 293 9.38 -5.08 23.89
CA GLU A 293 9.24 -6.30 24.70
C GLU A 293 7.78 -6.78 24.83
N LEU A 294 6.82 -5.92 24.48
CA LEU A 294 5.39 -6.20 24.59
C LEU A 294 4.61 -5.51 23.47
N ILE A 295 3.67 -6.23 22.88
CA ILE A 295 2.64 -5.70 21.99
C ILE A 295 1.29 -5.98 22.64
N ASN A 296 0.43 -4.95 22.68
CA ASN A 296 -0.94 -5.06 23.16
C ASN A 296 -1.91 -5.09 21.99
N THR A 297 -3.10 -5.66 22.20
CA THR A 297 -4.22 -5.46 21.30
C THR A 297 -4.58 -3.97 21.24
N PRO A 298 -4.78 -3.39 20.05
CA PRO A 298 -5.27 -2.02 19.90
C PRO A 298 -6.60 -1.81 20.64
N VAL A 299 -6.78 -0.63 21.23
CA VAL A 299 -8.06 -0.21 21.85
C VAL A 299 -8.99 0.37 20.78
N LEU A 300 -9.20 -0.41 19.72
CA LEU A 300 -9.97 -0.07 18.53
C LEU A 300 -10.91 -1.23 18.23
N ASP A 301 -12.19 -0.95 18.04
CA ASP A 301 -13.17 -1.98 17.73
C ASP A 301 -14.34 -1.40 16.91
N PHE A 302 -15.09 -2.26 16.25
CA PHE A 302 -16.27 -1.89 15.46
C PHE A 302 -17.34 -2.97 15.45
N THR A 303 -18.58 -2.54 15.25
CA THR A 303 -19.73 -3.43 15.01
C THR A 303 -20.36 -3.08 13.67
N VAL A 304 -20.42 -4.06 12.77
CA VAL A 304 -21.16 -3.93 11.50
C VAL A 304 -22.64 -4.17 11.77
N ASN A 305 -23.44 -3.11 11.65
CA ASN A 305 -24.89 -3.17 11.88
C ASN A 305 -25.64 -3.56 10.60
N ASN A 306 -25.13 -3.16 9.43
CA ASN A 306 -25.65 -3.57 8.14
C ASN A 306 -24.49 -3.82 7.15
N PRO A 307 -24.29 -5.07 6.68
CA PRO A 307 -23.20 -5.39 5.78
C PRO A 307 -23.49 -5.03 4.31
N SER A 308 -24.74 -4.73 3.92
CA SER A 308 -25.11 -4.52 2.51
C SER A 308 -24.47 -3.27 1.92
N ALA A 309 -23.90 -3.35 0.72
CA ALA A 309 -23.31 -2.19 0.03
C ALA A 309 -24.33 -1.12 -0.37
N GLN A 310 -25.62 -1.45 -0.40
CA GLN A 310 -26.69 -0.49 -0.63
C GLN A 310 -26.88 0.44 0.57
N ASN A 311 -26.71 -0.07 1.79
CA ASN A 311 -27.03 0.62 3.03
C ASN A 311 -26.02 0.24 4.13
N PHE A 312 -24.73 0.33 3.83
CA PHE A 312 -23.71 -0.13 4.77
C PHE A 312 -23.76 0.75 6.01
N ASN A 313 -23.65 0.14 7.18
CA ASN A 313 -23.52 0.87 8.43
C ASN A 313 -22.68 0.08 9.44
N MET A 314 -21.80 0.81 10.14
CA MET A 314 -21.08 0.31 11.30
C MET A 314 -20.90 1.38 12.37
N SER A 315 -20.84 0.94 13.62
CA SER A 315 -20.48 1.74 14.78
C SER A 315 -19.02 1.48 15.17
N ILE A 316 -18.28 2.51 15.55
CA ILE A 316 -16.85 2.44 15.89
C ILE A 316 -16.65 2.86 17.36
N THR A 317 -15.74 2.17 18.04
CA THR A 317 -15.23 2.55 19.36
C THR A 317 -13.71 2.62 19.35
N GLY A 318 -13.16 3.63 20.05
CA GLY A 318 -11.75 3.94 20.02
C GLY A 318 -11.39 5.02 18.99
N GLU A 319 -10.10 5.30 18.85
CA GLU A 319 -9.58 6.36 18.00
C GLU A 319 -8.95 5.77 16.73
N ALA A 320 -9.63 5.87 15.59
CA ALA A 320 -9.09 5.46 14.30
C ALA A 320 -9.09 6.65 13.34
N THR A 321 -8.15 6.66 12.40
CA THR A 321 -8.01 7.70 11.38
C THR A 321 -8.79 7.33 10.12
N ILE A 322 -8.81 6.03 9.77
CA ILE A 322 -9.33 5.52 8.49
C ILE A 322 -10.14 4.25 8.71
N TYR A 323 -11.25 4.11 7.97
CA TYR A 323 -11.89 2.83 7.77
C TYR A 323 -11.62 2.29 6.37
N GLY A 324 -11.55 0.96 6.25
CA GLY A 324 -11.56 0.25 4.99
C GLY A 324 -12.68 -0.80 5.00
N VAL A 325 -13.54 -0.80 3.99
CA VAL A 325 -14.58 -1.82 3.80
C VAL A 325 -14.37 -2.47 2.45
N THR A 326 -14.15 -3.78 2.45
CA THR A 326 -13.96 -4.56 1.22
C THR A 326 -15.12 -5.50 1.01
N TYR A 327 -15.73 -5.37 -0.16
CA TYR A 327 -16.67 -6.32 -0.72
C TYR A 327 -15.95 -7.16 -1.75
N ARG A 328 -16.21 -8.46 -1.80
CA ARG A 328 -15.57 -9.35 -2.77
C ARG A 328 -16.46 -10.53 -3.11
N GLY A 329 -16.22 -11.12 -4.26
CA GLY A 329 -16.92 -12.30 -4.74
C GLY A 329 -16.43 -12.71 -6.11
N GLY A 330 -17.11 -13.69 -6.69
CA GLY A 330 -16.86 -14.11 -8.06
C GLY A 330 -18.13 -14.62 -8.72
N ASN A 331 -18.04 -14.89 -10.02
CA ASN A 331 -19.08 -15.63 -10.72
C ASN A 331 -19.13 -17.09 -10.25
N THR A 332 -20.18 -17.81 -10.64
CA THR A 332 -20.48 -19.17 -10.16
C THR A 332 -19.36 -20.19 -10.39
N ASP A 333 -18.57 -19.99 -11.44
CA ASP A 333 -17.43 -20.83 -11.84
C ASP A 333 -16.07 -20.25 -11.41
N GLU A 334 -16.06 -19.16 -10.64
CA GLU A 334 -14.87 -18.44 -10.14
C GLU A 334 -13.85 -18.04 -11.22
N SER A 335 -14.29 -17.97 -12.49
CA SER A 335 -13.50 -17.49 -13.61
C SER A 335 -13.41 -15.97 -13.65
N VAL A 336 -14.23 -15.26 -12.88
CA VAL A 336 -14.17 -13.80 -12.70
C VAL A 336 -14.24 -13.51 -11.21
N LEU A 337 -13.19 -12.86 -10.69
CA LEU A 337 -13.09 -12.42 -9.31
C LEU A 337 -13.20 -10.89 -9.25
N VAL A 338 -13.99 -10.40 -8.31
CA VAL A 338 -14.28 -8.97 -8.21
C VAL A 338 -14.13 -8.53 -6.77
N SER A 339 -13.49 -7.38 -6.56
CA SER A 339 -13.38 -6.73 -5.27
C SER A 339 -13.69 -5.24 -5.38
N HIS A 340 -14.35 -4.69 -4.37
CA HIS A 340 -14.53 -3.26 -4.19
C HIS A 340 -14.08 -2.88 -2.76
N SER A 341 -12.95 -2.20 -2.65
CA SER A 341 -12.44 -1.64 -1.39
C SER A 341 -12.79 -0.15 -1.29
N ILE A 342 -13.41 0.24 -0.19
CA ILE A 342 -13.89 1.61 0.08
C ILE A 342 -13.14 2.12 1.30
N TYR A 343 -12.45 3.25 1.16
CA TYR A 343 -11.70 3.91 2.21
C TYR A 343 -12.28 5.27 2.52
N GLY A 344 -12.44 5.58 3.81
CA GLY A 344 -12.99 6.86 4.24
C GLY A 344 -12.51 7.30 5.61
N LYS A 345 -12.86 8.56 5.95
CA LYS A 345 -12.61 9.15 7.26
C LYS A 345 -13.46 8.47 8.32
N VAL A 346 -12.85 8.13 9.43
CA VAL A 346 -13.57 7.55 10.58
C VAL A 346 -14.48 8.59 11.23
N ALA A 347 -15.67 8.14 11.59
CA ALA A 347 -16.61 8.81 12.49
C ALA A 347 -17.18 7.76 13.45
N PRO A 348 -17.77 8.14 14.60
CA PRO A 348 -18.39 7.17 15.53
C PRO A 348 -19.42 6.25 14.86
N GLU A 349 -20.09 6.77 13.84
CA GLU A 349 -20.99 6.04 12.95
C GLU A 349 -20.55 6.27 11.51
N VAL A 350 -20.32 5.19 10.78
CA VAL A 350 -19.98 5.22 9.36
C VAL A 350 -21.13 4.60 8.59
N SER A 351 -21.63 5.33 7.59
CA SER A 351 -22.65 4.84 6.67
C SER A 351 -22.41 5.33 5.27
N PHE A 352 -22.66 4.47 4.27
CA PHE A 352 -22.61 4.85 2.87
C PHE A 352 -23.49 3.94 2.01
N SER A 353 -23.77 4.40 0.79
CA SER A 353 -24.33 3.60 -0.29
C SER A 353 -23.40 3.65 -1.50
N LYS A 354 -23.02 2.49 -2.05
CA LYS A 354 -22.20 2.38 -3.28
C LYS A 354 -22.83 1.51 -4.34
N GLU A 355 -24.12 1.20 -4.21
CA GLU A 355 -24.86 0.40 -5.19
C GLU A 355 -24.88 1.08 -6.57
N ASN A 356 -25.21 2.37 -6.63
CA ASN A 356 -25.27 3.11 -7.89
C ASN A 356 -23.90 3.28 -8.55
N LEU A 357 -22.86 3.55 -7.76
CA LEU A 357 -21.48 3.60 -8.25
C LEU A 357 -21.11 2.28 -8.96
N ARG A 358 -21.41 1.15 -8.31
CA ARG A 358 -21.18 -0.18 -8.89
C ARG A 358 -21.96 -0.40 -10.17
N LYS A 359 -23.26 -0.06 -10.19
CA LYS A 359 -24.10 -0.17 -11.39
C LYS A 359 -23.55 0.66 -12.55
N ASN A 360 -23.08 1.87 -12.29
CA ASN A 360 -22.53 2.75 -13.32
C ASN A 360 -21.19 2.22 -13.85
N ILE A 361 -20.29 1.76 -12.97
CA ILE A 361 -19.01 1.16 -13.38
C ILE A 361 -19.23 -0.14 -14.16
N GLN A 362 -20.18 -0.98 -13.74
CA GLN A 362 -20.49 -2.23 -14.44
C GLN A 362 -20.96 -2.00 -15.88
N GLN A 363 -21.56 -0.84 -16.20
CA GLN A 363 -21.89 -0.50 -17.60
C GLN A 363 -20.64 -0.38 -18.49
N SER A 364 -19.49 0.01 -17.91
CA SER A 364 -18.19 0.06 -18.59
C SER A 364 -17.49 -1.31 -18.63
N TYR A 365 -17.90 -2.25 -17.79
CA TYR A 365 -17.32 -3.60 -17.68
C TYR A 365 -18.42 -4.67 -17.69
N PRO A 366 -19.06 -4.91 -18.85
CA PRO A 366 -20.26 -5.76 -18.95
C PRO A 366 -19.99 -7.23 -18.59
N ASP A 367 -18.74 -7.67 -18.63
CA ASP A 367 -18.34 -9.03 -18.25
C ASP A 367 -18.42 -9.27 -16.73
N ILE A 368 -18.52 -8.20 -15.93
CA ILE A 368 -18.71 -8.29 -14.49
C ILE A 368 -20.18 -8.56 -14.18
N VAL A 369 -20.49 -9.75 -13.69
CA VAL A 369 -21.84 -10.14 -13.24
C VAL A 369 -21.92 -10.07 -11.71
N GLY A 370 -22.99 -9.48 -11.18
CA GLY A 370 -23.26 -9.44 -9.74
C GLY A 370 -22.41 -8.45 -8.94
N PHE A 371 -21.78 -7.47 -9.60
CA PHE A 371 -20.95 -6.47 -8.94
C PHE A 371 -21.72 -5.66 -7.89
N GLU A 372 -22.96 -5.34 -8.21
CA GLU A 372 -23.90 -4.59 -7.40
C GLU A 372 -24.28 -5.32 -6.10
N THR A 373 -24.18 -6.66 -6.08
CA THR A 373 -24.59 -7.50 -4.94
C THR A 373 -23.44 -8.20 -4.22
N LEU A 374 -22.18 -7.80 -4.46
CA LEU A 374 -21.03 -8.41 -3.78
C LEU A 374 -21.22 -8.46 -2.26
N PRO A 375 -20.98 -9.63 -1.63
CA PRO A 375 -21.04 -9.76 -0.18
C PRO A 375 -19.89 -9.01 0.51
N LEU A 376 -20.10 -8.68 1.78
CA LEU A 376 -19.06 -8.08 2.61
C LEU A 376 -17.96 -9.11 2.86
N GLY A 377 -16.74 -8.80 2.45
CA GLY A 377 -15.57 -9.65 2.71
C GLY A 377 -14.86 -9.25 3.99
N SER A 378 -14.48 -7.97 4.12
CA SER A 378 -13.78 -7.50 5.32
C SER A 378 -14.08 -6.05 5.67
N VAL A 379 -13.86 -5.74 6.94
CA VAL A 379 -13.82 -4.37 7.45
C VAL A 379 -12.52 -4.20 8.23
N SER A 380 -11.91 -3.03 8.13
CA SER A 380 -10.71 -2.65 8.86
C SER A 380 -10.81 -1.23 9.40
N LEU A 381 -10.17 -0.99 10.53
CA LEU A 381 -9.88 0.33 11.06
C LEU A 381 -8.38 0.49 11.19
N THR A 382 -7.88 1.65 10.82
CA THR A 382 -6.47 2.00 10.91
C THR A 382 -6.31 3.28 11.71
N TYR A 383 -5.43 3.24 12.70
CA TYR A 383 -4.95 4.41 13.44
C TYR A 383 -3.49 4.66 13.09
N ASN A 384 -3.18 5.88 12.65
CA ASN A 384 -1.82 6.32 12.38
C ASN A 384 -1.44 7.40 13.40
N SER A 385 -0.37 7.18 14.17
CA SER A 385 0.01 8.11 15.24
C SER A 385 0.67 9.40 14.75
N LEU A 386 1.03 9.49 13.46
CA LEU A 386 1.72 10.63 12.87
C LEU A 386 0.85 11.41 11.88
N LEU A 387 -0.18 10.76 11.32
CA LEU A 387 -1.13 11.39 10.42
C LEU A 387 -2.42 11.67 11.18
N ASN A 388 -2.67 12.94 11.46
CA ASN A 388 -3.78 13.38 12.32
C ASN A 388 -5.08 13.57 11.53
N SER A 389 -5.02 13.42 10.20
CA SER A 389 -6.16 13.69 9.33
C SER A 389 -6.29 12.64 8.22
N TYR A 390 -7.53 12.38 7.79
CA TYR A 390 -7.82 11.51 6.66
C TYR A 390 -7.25 12.08 5.35
N GLU A 391 -7.20 13.39 5.25
CA GLU A 391 -6.67 14.12 4.10
C GLU A 391 -5.13 13.94 3.99
N GLU A 392 -4.41 13.95 5.12
CA GLU A 392 -3.00 13.60 5.19
C GLU A 392 -2.76 12.14 4.81
N VAL A 393 -3.63 11.25 5.30
CA VAL A 393 -3.66 9.83 4.91
C VAL A 393 -3.88 9.67 3.42
N LEU A 394 -4.84 10.35 2.80
CA LEU A 394 -5.11 10.22 1.36
C LEU A 394 -3.89 10.63 0.55
N ASN A 395 -3.25 11.72 0.96
CA ASN A 395 -1.97 12.13 0.38
C ASN A 395 -0.88 11.08 0.58
N TYR A 396 -0.89 10.33 1.67
CA TYR A 396 0.03 9.22 1.90
C TYR A 396 -0.31 7.96 1.06
N TYR A 397 -1.56 7.50 1.04
CA TYR A 397 -1.96 6.26 0.36
C TYR A 397 -2.11 6.42 -1.16
N ILE A 398 -2.65 7.55 -1.61
CA ILE A 398 -2.83 7.83 -3.04
C ILE A 398 -1.64 8.59 -3.60
N ALA A 399 -1.05 9.56 -2.87
CA ALA A 399 0.09 10.31 -3.41
C ALA A 399 1.45 9.69 -3.09
N ARG A 400 1.49 8.66 -2.23
CA ARG A 400 2.68 7.85 -1.88
C ARG A 400 3.94 8.69 -1.75
N LYS A 401 3.79 9.92 -1.22
CA LYS A 401 4.91 10.75 -0.79
C LYS A 401 5.73 9.83 0.09
N GLN A 402 7.01 9.71 -0.25
CA GLN A 402 8.01 8.84 0.36
C GLN A 402 7.65 8.45 1.79
N TYR A 403 8.00 7.22 2.16
CA TYR A 403 8.36 6.86 3.52
C TYR A 403 9.34 7.93 4.04
N LYS A 404 8.84 9.09 4.48
CA LYS A 404 9.47 9.89 5.51
C LYS A 404 9.41 8.91 6.63
N ILE A 405 10.53 8.20 6.83
CA ILE A 405 10.85 7.42 8.01
C ILE A 405 9.99 7.99 9.12
N SER A 406 8.92 7.26 9.49
CA SER A 406 7.97 7.73 10.49
C SER A 406 8.79 8.36 11.59
N GLU A 407 8.49 9.59 12.00
CA GLU A 407 9.25 10.21 13.10
C GLU A 407 9.40 9.17 14.21
N ILE A 408 10.62 8.97 14.70
CA ILE A 408 10.94 7.89 15.64
C ILE A 408 9.85 7.84 16.72
N ASN A 409 9.30 6.65 16.97
CA ASN A 409 8.12 6.35 17.79
C ASN A 409 6.74 6.48 17.10
N GLY A 410 6.70 6.77 15.80
CA GLY A 410 5.49 6.65 15.00
C GLY A 410 5.03 5.20 14.87
N PHE A 411 3.70 4.99 14.91
CA PHE A 411 3.11 3.68 14.76
C PHE A 411 1.80 3.67 13.97
N LEU A 412 1.52 2.51 13.40
CA LEU A 412 0.26 2.18 12.74
C LEU A 412 -0.36 1.01 13.50
N ASP A 413 -1.57 1.19 14.00
CA ASP A 413 -2.40 0.11 14.55
C ASP A 413 -3.54 -0.18 13.56
N ILE A 414 -3.76 -1.46 13.28
CA ILE A 414 -4.83 -1.92 12.40
C ILE A 414 -5.61 -3.02 13.12
N ILE A 415 -6.93 -2.91 13.11
CA ILE A 415 -7.84 -4.03 13.37
C ILE A 415 -8.58 -4.35 12.08
N SER A 416 -8.75 -5.63 11.78
CA SER A 416 -9.51 -6.11 10.64
C SER A 416 -10.38 -7.30 11.04
N LYS A 417 -11.53 -7.44 10.40
CA LYS A 417 -12.43 -8.58 10.57
C LYS A 417 -12.88 -9.10 9.21
N GLN A 418 -12.78 -10.42 9.02
CA GLN A 418 -13.30 -11.12 7.85
C GLN A 418 -14.74 -11.62 8.12
N PHE A 419 -15.58 -11.57 7.08
CA PHE A 419 -17.02 -11.87 7.15
C PHE A 419 -17.45 -13.01 6.21
N ASP A 420 -16.59 -13.41 5.28
CA ASP A 420 -16.83 -14.46 4.28
C ASP A 420 -15.98 -15.72 4.50
#